data_AF-Q00UU0-F1
#
_entry.id   AF-Q00UU0-F1
#
_cell.length_a   1.000
_cell.length_b   1.000
_cell.length_c   1.000
_cell.angle_alpha   90.00
_cell.angle_beta   90.00
_cell.angle_gamma   90.00
#
_symmetry.space_group_name_H-M   'P 1'
#
loop_
_entity.id
_entity.type
_entity.pdbx_description
1 polymer ?
#
loop_
_entity_poly.entity_id
_entity_poly.type
_entity_poly.pdbx_seq_one_letter_code
_entity_poly.pdbx_strand_id
1 'polypeptide(L)'
;MASTTSVRALPRARSTRVRARARRAHGRNIRAAAHSTSSIAKLLVTAPEGLSAELERAIDGVVLDCDGVIWHGDRLIPGARAAIESLRARGKRVFFVTNNSTKTREHYAQKLNALGIEASKYEIYTSGYATACYLRSRGLAEIDEGEVERGEHGERLGNDAQRSAYVIGERGLMKELEEAGIDVEAGVYDSVKCSERDWEEMDEWSDENVGAVVVGSDSKFTFAKLAYASLQIQRGAMFVATNPDAGDLVGPGLYPGAGALVNAVATACGKQPEIYCGKPSSFMLELLKDHANIDLSRTLVIGDRLDTDIAFGKAGNAALTALVLTGVTEIDDVNAWAERAETDPAAAAALPDRIVGSLAELCGLEFNPDELCPSLHDSDADVARDEDDMLRAFPAEDAETPEDFPLDEDYGDDDDASNKFSPSGYM
;
A
#
# COMPACT_ATOMS: atom_id res chain seq x y z
N MET A 1 -51.11 35.18 13.88
CA MET A 1 -49.77 35.77 13.67
C MET A 1 -48.75 34.65 13.78
N ALA A 2 -47.80 34.59 12.84
CA ALA A 2 -46.58 33.78 12.84
C ALA A 2 -46.78 32.24 12.79
N SER A 3 -45.99 31.43 12.07
CA SER A 3 -44.82 31.66 11.24
C SER A 3 -44.66 30.43 10.33
N THR A 4 -44.68 30.63 9.02
CA THR A 4 -44.25 29.63 8.02
C THR A 4 -42.73 29.59 7.98
N THR A 5 -42.12 28.46 8.33
CA THR A 5 -40.67 28.28 8.19
C THR A 5 -40.37 27.40 6.98
N SER A 6 -39.82 28.06 5.97
CA SER A 6 -39.33 27.54 4.69
C SER A 6 -38.25 26.46 4.87
N VAL A 7 -38.42 25.33 4.18
CA VAL A 7 -37.39 24.31 4.02
C VAL A 7 -36.30 24.86 3.11
N ARG A 8 -35.15 25.17 3.70
CA ARG A 8 -33.98 25.71 3.01
C ARG A 8 -33.27 24.57 2.28
N ALA A 9 -33.32 24.58 0.95
CA ALA A 9 -32.57 23.66 0.09
C ALA A 9 -31.07 23.67 0.45
N LEU A 10 -30.50 22.48 0.69
CA LEU A 10 -29.06 22.27 0.85
C LEU A 10 -28.32 22.61 -0.46
N PRO A 11 -27.24 23.39 -0.43
CA PRO A 11 -26.54 23.77 -1.63
C PRO A 11 -25.75 22.58 -2.20
N ARG A 12 -26.13 22.13 -3.41
CA ARG A 12 -25.27 21.33 -4.28
C ARG A 12 -24.04 22.16 -4.68
N ALA A 13 -22.87 21.89 -4.09
CA ALA A 13 -21.55 22.15 -4.69
C ALA A 13 -20.40 21.86 -3.71
N ARG A 14 -19.68 20.74 -3.85
CA ARG A 14 -18.31 20.58 -3.30
C ARG A 14 -17.32 19.72 -4.12
N SER A 15 -17.66 19.17 -5.30
CA SER A 15 -16.67 18.40 -6.09
C SER A 15 -15.72 19.26 -6.93
N THR A 16 -16.07 20.53 -7.20
CA THR A 16 -15.25 21.44 -8.02
C THR A 16 -14.06 22.04 -7.27
N ARG A 17 -14.08 22.09 -5.94
CA ARG A 17 -13.00 22.69 -5.13
C ARG A 17 -11.76 21.80 -5.00
N VAL A 18 -11.91 20.48 -5.00
CA VAL A 18 -10.79 19.52 -4.94
C VAL A 18 -10.01 19.52 -6.27
N ARG A 19 -10.74 19.49 -7.40
CA ARG A 19 -10.14 19.59 -8.75
C ARG A 19 -9.42 20.92 -9.01
N ALA A 20 -9.90 22.03 -8.44
CA ALA A 20 -9.26 23.33 -8.56
C ALA A 20 -7.98 23.47 -7.69
N ARG A 21 -7.80 22.62 -6.67
CA ARG A 21 -6.64 22.63 -5.77
C ARG A 21 -5.44 21.93 -6.41
N ALA A 22 -5.65 20.77 -7.06
CA ALA A 22 -4.64 20.08 -7.87
C ALA A 22 -4.12 20.96 -9.04
N ARG A 23 -5.02 21.67 -9.73
CA ARG A 23 -4.70 22.58 -10.86
C ARG A 23 -3.80 23.77 -10.50
N ARG A 24 -3.84 24.26 -9.26
CA ARG A 24 -3.01 25.38 -8.80
C ARG A 24 -1.71 24.94 -8.14
N ALA A 25 -1.59 23.67 -7.76
CA ALA A 25 -0.42 23.13 -7.07
C ALA A 25 0.73 22.84 -8.04
N HIS A 26 0.49 22.17 -9.17
CA HIS A 26 1.58 21.69 -10.05
C HIS A 26 2.51 22.80 -10.59
N GLY A 27 1.97 23.84 -11.24
CA GLY A 27 2.75 24.98 -11.73
C GLY A 27 3.28 25.91 -10.63
N ARG A 28 2.70 25.86 -9.42
CA ARG A 28 3.26 26.53 -8.23
C ARG A 28 4.40 25.73 -7.62
N ASN A 29 4.36 24.40 -7.64
CA ASN A 29 5.33 23.54 -6.97
C ASN A 29 6.71 23.62 -7.65
N ILE A 30 6.79 23.58 -8.99
CA ILE A 30 8.07 23.73 -9.70
C ILE A 30 8.61 25.15 -9.57
N ARG A 31 7.75 26.17 -9.69
CA ARG A 31 8.17 27.57 -9.51
C ARG A 31 8.58 27.86 -8.06
N ALA A 32 7.89 27.30 -7.06
CA ALA A 32 8.27 27.42 -5.65
C ALA A 32 9.56 26.65 -5.35
N ALA A 33 9.75 25.45 -5.91
CA ALA A 33 10.99 24.68 -5.85
C ALA A 33 12.18 25.47 -6.39
N ALA A 34 11.99 26.17 -7.51
CA ALA A 34 13.03 27.02 -8.11
C ALA A 34 13.37 28.26 -7.27
N HIS A 35 12.52 28.64 -6.29
CA HIS A 35 12.76 29.72 -5.34
C HIS A 35 13.19 29.22 -3.94
N SER A 36 13.42 27.90 -3.79
CA SER A 36 13.87 27.26 -2.55
C SER A 36 15.35 27.54 -2.24
N THR A 37 15.81 27.16 -1.04
CA THR A 37 17.19 27.28 -0.56
C THR A 37 18.20 26.79 -1.61
N SER A 38 19.41 27.35 -1.63
CA SER A 38 20.41 27.10 -2.70
C SER A 38 20.81 25.62 -2.89
N SER A 39 20.44 24.77 -1.93
CA SER A 39 20.69 23.33 -1.89
C SER A 39 19.68 22.53 -2.73
N ILE A 40 18.37 22.83 -2.66
CA ILE A 40 17.33 22.12 -3.43
C ILE A 40 17.36 22.51 -4.90
N ALA A 41 17.68 23.76 -5.21
CA ALA A 41 17.78 24.23 -6.59
C ALA A 41 18.74 23.41 -7.46
N LYS A 42 19.72 22.73 -6.84
CA LYS A 42 20.68 21.84 -7.53
C LYS A 42 20.12 20.45 -7.83
N LEU A 43 19.13 20.00 -7.07
CA LEU A 43 18.46 18.71 -7.26
C LEU A 43 17.33 18.83 -8.29
N LEU A 44 16.76 20.02 -8.43
CA LEU A 44 15.65 20.28 -9.32
C LEU A 44 16.08 20.23 -10.80
N VAL A 45 15.44 19.36 -11.56
CA VAL A 45 15.58 19.29 -13.02
C VAL A 45 14.55 20.22 -13.64
N THR A 46 15.02 21.36 -14.16
CA THR A 46 14.18 22.35 -14.86
C THR A 46 14.49 22.46 -16.35
N ALA A 47 15.48 21.69 -16.82
CA ALA A 47 15.95 21.73 -18.20
C ALA A 47 14.96 21.03 -19.14
N PRO A 48 14.68 21.57 -20.34
CA PRO A 48 13.77 20.96 -21.32
C PRO A 48 14.14 19.53 -21.71
N GLU A 49 15.42 19.19 -21.67
CA GLU A 49 15.97 17.87 -21.97
C GLU A 49 15.74 16.83 -20.87
N GLY A 50 15.21 17.22 -19.72
CA GLY A 50 15.02 16.34 -18.57
C GLY A 50 16.33 15.68 -18.12
N LEU A 51 16.29 14.36 -17.94
CA LEU A 51 17.43 13.51 -17.57
C LEU A 51 18.07 12.80 -18.76
N SER A 52 17.89 13.31 -19.99
CA SER A 52 18.31 12.61 -21.21
C SER A 52 19.79 12.21 -21.22
N ALA A 53 20.70 13.06 -20.73
CA ALA A 53 22.13 12.76 -20.73
C ALA A 53 22.50 11.61 -19.76
N GLU A 54 21.96 11.62 -18.54
CA GLU A 54 22.12 10.53 -17.57
C GLU A 54 21.48 9.24 -18.09
N LEU A 55 20.27 9.33 -18.65
CA LEU A 55 19.59 8.20 -19.27
C LEU A 55 20.44 7.58 -20.37
N GLU A 56 21.05 8.36 -21.25
CA GLU A 56 21.87 7.82 -22.35
C GLU A 56 23.17 7.17 -21.89
N ARG A 57 23.87 7.73 -20.90
CA ARG A 57 25.25 7.34 -20.57
C ARG A 57 25.35 6.39 -19.39
N ALA A 58 24.52 6.59 -18.37
CA ALA A 58 24.73 6.01 -17.05
C ALA A 58 23.68 4.96 -16.68
N ILE A 59 22.50 4.98 -17.30
CA ILE A 59 21.34 4.18 -16.87
C ILE A 59 20.97 3.14 -17.92
N ASP A 60 20.79 1.89 -17.50
CA ASP A 60 20.27 0.79 -18.32
C ASP A 60 18.92 0.28 -17.80
N GLY A 61 18.72 0.30 -16.48
CA GLY A 61 17.49 -0.11 -15.80
C GLY A 61 16.73 1.07 -15.21
N VAL A 62 15.41 1.05 -15.32
CA VAL A 62 14.52 2.02 -14.69
C VAL A 62 13.48 1.28 -13.87
N VAL A 63 13.40 1.62 -12.59
CA VAL A 63 12.44 1.08 -11.64
C VAL A 63 11.46 2.20 -11.31
N LEU A 64 10.19 1.99 -11.66
CA LEU A 64 9.11 2.95 -11.50
C LEU A 64 8.20 2.49 -10.36
N ASP A 65 7.91 3.38 -9.42
CA ASP A 65 6.67 3.26 -8.68
C ASP A 65 5.45 3.46 -9.61
N CYS A 66 4.28 3.04 -9.13
CA CYS A 66 3.03 3.07 -9.89
C CYS A 66 2.10 4.21 -9.48
N ASP A 67 1.66 4.24 -8.22
CA ASP A 67 0.63 5.14 -7.73
C ASP A 67 1.25 6.51 -7.42
N GLY A 68 0.80 7.56 -8.10
CA GLY A 68 1.43 8.88 -7.99
C GLY A 68 2.56 9.12 -9.00
N VAL A 69 3.00 8.10 -9.73
CA VAL A 69 3.99 8.20 -10.81
C VAL A 69 3.39 7.93 -12.20
N ILE A 70 2.66 6.83 -12.34
CA ILE A 70 2.05 6.39 -13.60
C ILE A 70 0.56 6.75 -13.62
N TRP A 71 -0.14 6.59 -12.50
CA TRP A 71 -1.57 6.84 -12.38
C TRP A 71 -1.99 7.36 -11.00
N HIS A 72 -3.22 7.87 -10.95
CA HIS A 72 -3.98 8.07 -9.72
C HIS A 72 -5.24 7.21 -9.75
N GLY A 73 -5.28 6.16 -8.93
CA GLY A 73 -6.33 5.15 -9.02
C GLY A 73 -6.35 4.56 -10.42
N ASP A 74 -7.43 4.76 -11.16
CA ASP A 74 -7.63 4.16 -12.48
C ASP A 74 -7.39 5.11 -13.64
N ARG A 75 -6.76 6.27 -13.40
CA ARG A 75 -6.49 7.29 -14.42
C ARG A 75 -4.99 7.53 -14.57
N LEU A 76 -4.51 7.51 -15.81
CA LEU A 76 -3.12 7.87 -16.11
C LEU A 76 -2.79 9.31 -15.72
N ILE A 77 -1.55 9.51 -15.27
CA ILE A 77 -0.94 10.82 -15.14
C ILE A 77 -0.53 11.32 -16.54
N PRO A 78 -0.75 12.61 -16.87
CA PRO A 78 -0.36 13.18 -18.17
C PRO A 78 1.08 12.87 -18.57
N GLY A 79 1.25 12.44 -19.82
CA GLY A 79 2.55 12.06 -20.39
C GLY A 79 3.21 10.79 -19.83
N ALA A 80 2.64 10.11 -18.83
CA ALA A 80 3.25 8.92 -18.23
C ALA A 80 3.46 7.78 -19.24
N ARG A 81 2.45 7.50 -20.09
CA ARG A 81 2.56 6.51 -21.17
C ARG A 81 3.69 6.87 -22.15
N ALA A 82 3.67 8.09 -22.66
CA ALA A 82 4.68 8.57 -23.62
C ALA A 82 6.09 8.53 -23.02
N ALA A 83 6.24 8.83 -21.72
CA ALA A 83 7.50 8.73 -21.02
C ALA A 83 8.03 7.29 -20.96
N ILE A 84 7.18 6.32 -20.58
CA ILE A 84 7.55 4.90 -20.54
C ILE A 84 7.94 4.38 -21.94
N GLU A 85 7.16 4.72 -22.97
CA GLU A 85 7.50 4.42 -24.36
C GLU A 85 8.84 5.03 -24.77
N SER A 86 9.09 6.28 -24.36
CA SER A 86 10.34 7.00 -24.62
C SER A 86 11.54 6.37 -23.91
N LEU A 87 11.38 5.85 -22.69
CA LEU A 87 12.41 5.10 -21.98
C LEU A 87 12.75 3.79 -22.71
N ARG A 88 11.72 3.03 -23.11
CA ARG A 88 11.92 1.79 -23.88
C ARG A 88 12.54 2.03 -25.25
N ALA A 89 12.13 3.10 -25.95
CA ALA A 89 12.73 3.51 -27.23
C ALA A 89 14.22 3.87 -27.10
N ARG A 90 14.66 4.34 -25.92
CA ARG A 90 16.08 4.55 -25.58
C ARG A 90 16.80 3.27 -25.12
N GLY A 91 16.18 2.11 -25.29
CA GLY A 91 16.74 0.80 -24.92
C GLY A 91 16.78 0.54 -23.42
N LYS A 92 16.00 1.27 -22.60
CA LYS A 92 15.97 1.07 -21.15
C LYS A 92 15.04 -0.07 -20.79
N ARG A 93 15.46 -0.87 -19.81
CA ARG A 93 14.63 -1.92 -19.21
C ARG A 93 13.78 -1.28 -18.12
N VAL A 94 12.47 -1.37 -18.25
CA VAL A 94 11.52 -0.73 -17.33
C VAL A 94 10.87 -1.79 -16.45
N PHE A 95 10.85 -1.54 -15.14
CA PHE A 95 10.19 -2.38 -14.14
C PHE A 95 9.23 -1.55 -13.31
N PHE A 96 8.13 -2.15 -12.90
CA PHE A 96 7.06 -1.54 -12.13
C PHE A 96 7.07 -2.12 -10.71
N VAL A 97 7.23 -1.28 -9.70
CA VAL A 97 7.43 -1.70 -8.31
C VAL A 97 6.45 -0.98 -7.39
N THR A 98 5.46 -1.72 -6.87
CA THR A 98 4.41 -1.16 -6.01
C THR A 98 4.38 -1.83 -4.63
N ASN A 99 4.12 -1.03 -3.59
CA ASN A 99 3.87 -1.54 -2.25
C ASN A 99 2.47 -2.16 -2.08
N ASN A 100 1.60 -2.05 -3.09
CA ASN A 100 0.26 -2.58 -3.00
C ASN A 100 0.27 -4.12 -3.10
N SER A 101 -0.11 -4.79 -2.01
CA SER A 101 -0.24 -6.25 -1.92
C SER A 101 -1.67 -6.73 -2.21
N THR A 102 -2.60 -5.86 -2.59
CA THR A 102 -4.01 -6.23 -2.69
C THR A 102 -4.36 -6.99 -3.97
N LYS A 103 -3.55 -6.83 -5.02
CA LYS A 103 -3.74 -7.44 -6.34
C LYS A 103 -2.47 -8.18 -6.78
N THR A 104 -2.64 -9.16 -7.67
CA THR A 104 -1.53 -9.93 -8.23
C THR A 104 -0.76 -9.14 -9.30
N ARG A 105 0.46 -9.57 -9.63
CA ARG A 105 1.24 -9.03 -10.75
C ARG A 105 0.51 -9.16 -12.09
N GLU A 106 -0.20 -10.26 -12.29
CA GLU A 106 -1.04 -10.48 -13.48
C GLU A 106 -2.12 -9.40 -13.60
N HIS A 107 -2.78 -9.05 -12.50
CA HIS A 107 -3.77 -7.97 -12.49
C HIS A 107 -3.15 -6.62 -12.85
N TYR A 108 -1.98 -6.28 -12.29
CA TYR A 108 -1.29 -5.03 -12.66
C TYR A 108 -0.81 -5.01 -14.11
N ALA A 109 -0.40 -6.16 -14.66
CA ALA A 109 -0.07 -6.26 -16.08
C ALA A 109 -1.30 -5.94 -16.92
N GLN A 110 -2.44 -6.54 -16.60
CA GLN A 110 -3.70 -6.27 -17.29
C GLN A 110 -4.11 -4.79 -17.19
N LYS A 111 -3.97 -4.17 -16.01
CA LYS A 111 -4.23 -2.74 -15.80
C LYS A 111 -3.33 -1.85 -16.67
N LEU A 112 -2.02 -2.10 -16.68
CA LEU A 112 -1.08 -1.38 -17.54
C LEU A 112 -1.46 -1.49 -19.02
N ASN A 113 -1.75 -2.71 -19.49
CA ASN A 113 -2.15 -2.95 -20.88
C ASN A 113 -3.47 -2.27 -21.23
N ALA A 114 -4.47 -2.29 -20.35
CA ALA A 114 -5.74 -1.58 -20.53
C ALA A 114 -5.54 -0.06 -20.61
N LEU A 115 -4.57 0.47 -19.85
CA LEU A 115 -4.12 1.86 -19.94
C LEU A 115 -3.14 2.10 -21.10
N GLY A 116 -3.00 1.17 -22.04
CA GLY A 116 -2.19 1.31 -23.25
C GLY A 116 -0.68 1.32 -23.01
N ILE A 117 -0.21 0.78 -21.89
CA ILE A 117 1.20 0.55 -21.60
C ILE A 117 1.43 -0.96 -21.67
N GLU A 118 2.12 -1.42 -22.71
CA GLU A 118 2.43 -2.85 -22.85
C GLU A 118 3.23 -3.33 -21.63
N ALA A 119 2.77 -4.35 -20.92
CA ALA A 119 3.49 -4.86 -19.76
C ALA A 119 3.28 -6.36 -19.57
N SER A 120 4.35 -7.07 -19.22
CA SER A 120 4.30 -8.45 -18.74
C SER A 120 4.31 -8.49 -17.22
N LYS A 121 3.70 -9.52 -16.61
CA LYS A 121 3.78 -9.75 -15.16
C LYS A 121 5.21 -9.88 -14.64
N TYR A 122 6.17 -10.25 -15.50
CA TYR A 122 7.60 -10.36 -15.13
C TYR A 122 8.32 -9.02 -15.05
N GLU A 123 7.70 -7.93 -15.53
CA GLU A 123 8.17 -6.57 -15.33
C GLU A 123 7.63 -5.95 -14.02
N ILE A 124 6.77 -6.67 -13.28
CA ILE A 124 6.02 -6.13 -12.14
C ILE A 124 6.43 -6.83 -10.85
N TYR A 125 6.72 -6.04 -9.82
CA TYR A 125 7.07 -6.49 -8.48
C TYR A 125 6.13 -5.82 -7.50
N THR A 126 5.23 -6.59 -6.92
CA THR A 126 4.37 -6.15 -5.83
C THR A 126 5.01 -6.55 -4.50
N SER A 127 4.69 -5.85 -3.42
CA SER A 127 5.05 -6.29 -2.07
C SER A 127 4.49 -7.68 -1.74
N GLY A 128 3.37 -8.08 -2.35
CA GLY A 128 2.80 -9.43 -2.22
C GLY A 128 3.68 -10.50 -2.87
N TYR A 129 4.11 -10.27 -4.11
CA TYR A 129 5.07 -11.17 -4.79
C TYR A 129 6.41 -11.23 -4.06
N ALA A 130 6.90 -10.09 -3.56
CA ALA A 130 8.11 -10.05 -2.76
C ALA A 130 7.96 -10.91 -1.50
N THR A 131 6.82 -10.81 -0.82
CA THR A 131 6.52 -11.64 0.36
C THR A 131 6.55 -13.14 0.03
N ALA A 132 5.98 -13.55 -1.11
CA ALA A 132 6.04 -14.93 -1.58
C ALA A 132 7.49 -15.41 -1.81
N CYS A 133 8.32 -14.57 -2.46
CA CYS A 133 9.74 -14.87 -2.67
C CYS A 133 10.50 -15.02 -1.35
N TYR A 134 10.24 -14.10 -0.40
CA TYR A 134 10.86 -14.14 0.93
C TYR A 134 10.52 -15.45 1.66
N LEU A 135 9.24 -15.79 1.80
CA LEU A 135 8.83 -17.01 2.49
C LEU A 135 9.39 -18.27 1.81
N ARG A 136 9.42 -18.31 0.48
CA ARG A 136 10.05 -19.41 -0.26
C ARG A 136 11.53 -19.54 0.06
N SER A 137 12.27 -18.42 0.12
CA SER A 137 13.69 -18.42 0.53
C SER A 137 13.92 -18.87 1.98
N ARG A 138 12.88 -18.83 2.82
CA ARG A 138 12.89 -19.31 4.21
C ARG A 138 12.46 -20.78 4.34
N GLY A 139 12.19 -21.46 3.22
CA GLY A 139 11.84 -22.87 3.17
C GLY A 139 10.35 -23.17 3.38
N LEU A 140 9.46 -22.17 3.29
CA LEU A 140 8.02 -22.39 3.50
C LEU A 140 7.30 -23.05 2.30
N ALA A 141 7.95 -23.14 1.14
CA ALA A 141 7.37 -23.70 -0.08
C ALA A 141 7.73 -25.19 -0.31
N GLU A 142 8.49 -25.83 0.58
CA GLU A 142 8.84 -27.25 0.44
C GLU A 142 7.66 -28.13 0.91
N ILE A 143 6.91 -28.67 -0.06
CA ILE A 143 5.94 -29.74 0.16
C ILE A 143 6.41 -30.97 -0.60
N ASP A 144 6.51 -32.10 0.11
CA ASP A 144 6.62 -33.42 -0.50
C ASP A 144 5.29 -33.76 -1.18
N GLU A 145 5.30 -34.14 -2.46
CA GLU A 145 4.13 -34.23 -3.38
C GLU A 145 3.06 -35.26 -2.94
N GLY A 146 2.34 -34.98 -1.86
CA GLY A 146 1.12 -35.67 -1.45
C GLY A 146 -0.09 -34.74 -1.56
N GLU A 147 -1.24 -35.28 -1.98
CA GLU A 147 -2.52 -34.57 -1.93
C GLU A 147 -2.83 -34.18 -0.48
N VAL A 148 -2.95 -32.87 -0.23
CA VAL A 148 -3.32 -32.34 1.09
C VAL A 148 -4.84 -32.32 1.19
N GLU A 149 -5.42 -33.19 2.01
CA GLU A 149 -6.85 -33.16 2.33
C GLU A 149 -7.15 -31.95 3.24
N ARG A 150 -8.33 -31.33 3.08
CA ARG A 150 -8.81 -30.24 3.95
C ARG A 150 -10.10 -30.65 4.65
N GLY A 151 -10.22 -30.26 5.92
CA GLY A 151 -11.40 -30.46 6.75
C GLY A 151 -12.53 -29.47 6.44
N GLU A 152 -13.65 -29.63 7.15
CA GLU A 152 -14.88 -28.87 6.92
C GLU A 152 -14.73 -27.37 7.22
N HIS A 153 -13.76 -27.00 8.06
CA HIS A 153 -13.47 -25.62 8.45
C HIS A 153 -12.21 -25.06 7.76
N GLY A 154 -11.68 -25.77 6.76
CA GLY A 154 -10.51 -25.37 5.97
C GLY A 154 -9.16 -25.74 6.62
N GLU A 155 -9.18 -26.37 7.79
CA GLU A 155 -8.04 -26.93 8.48
C GLU A 155 -7.41 -28.08 7.70
N ARG A 156 -6.11 -28.30 7.87
CA ARG A 156 -5.40 -29.35 7.14
C ARG A 156 -5.66 -30.73 7.74
N LEU A 157 -5.95 -31.71 6.90
CA LEU A 157 -5.97 -33.13 7.25
C LEU A 157 -4.72 -33.81 6.68
N GLY A 158 -3.72 -34.02 7.53
CA GLY A 158 -2.51 -34.80 7.20
C GLY A 158 -1.27 -34.01 6.75
N ASN A 159 -0.11 -34.65 7.01
CA ASN A 159 1.29 -34.20 6.87
C ASN A 159 1.73 -33.00 7.76
N ASP A 160 1.72 -33.20 9.08
CA ASP A 160 2.21 -32.28 10.14
C ASP A 160 3.61 -31.65 9.90
N ALA A 161 4.41 -32.15 8.95
CA ALA A 161 5.74 -31.61 8.70
C ALA A 161 5.75 -30.28 7.93
N GLN A 162 4.75 -30.03 7.08
CA GLN A 162 4.75 -28.87 6.21
C GLN A 162 4.07 -27.68 6.91
N ARG A 163 4.69 -26.49 6.85
CA ARG A 163 4.17 -25.29 7.54
C ARG A 163 3.33 -24.41 6.61
N SER A 164 2.23 -23.86 7.13
CA SER A 164 1.36 -22.90 6.42
C SER A 164 1.75 -21.44 6.69
N ALA A 165 1.23 -20.52 5.89
CA ALA A 165 1.24 -19.09 6.15
C ALA A 165 -0.16 -18.59 6.50
N TYR A 166 -0.34 -18.03 7.70
CA TYR A 166 -1.55 -17.30 8.07
C TYR A 166 -1.46 -15.87 7.52
N VAL A 167 -2.49 -15.43 6.81
CA VAL A 167 -2.46 -14.16 6.07
C VAL A 167 -3.57 -13.22 6.56
N ILE A 168 -3.16 -12.06 7.08
CA ILE A 168 -4.00 -10.88 7.19
C ILE A 168 -3.77 -10.05 5.93
N GLY A 169 -4.66 -10.16 4.95
CA GLY A 169 -4.51 -9.45 3.70
C GLY A 169 -5.58 -9.76 2.66
N GLU A 170 -5.62 -8.93 1.62
CA GLU A 170 -6.53 -9.14 0.49
C GLU A 170 -6.16 -10.36 -0.37
N ARG A 171 -7.12 -10.80 -1.20
CA ARG A 171 -7.01 -12.00 -2.04
C ARG A 171 -5.80 -12.00 -3.01
N GLY A 172 -5.36 -10.84 -3.47
CA GLY A 172 -4.18 -10.76 -4.35
C GLY A 172 -2.89 -11.23 -3.68
N LEU A 173 -2.72 -10.94 -2.39
CA LEU A 173 -1.59 -11.42 -1.59
C LEU A 173 -1.62 -12.95 -1.47
N MET A 174 -2.79 -13.50 -1.09
CA MET A 174 -3.00 -14.93 -0.95
C MET A 174 -2.65 -15.68 -2.24
N LYS A 175 -3.14 -15.19 -3.39
CA LYS A 175 -2.85 -15.79 -4.70
C LYS A 175 -1.36 -15.79 -5.06
N GLU A 176 -0.60 -14.74 -4.75
CA GLU A 176 0.85 -14.73 -5.00
C GLU A 176 1.60 -15.75 -4.13
N LEU A 177 1.14 -15.97 -2.88
CA LEU A 177 1.69 -17.00 -2.00
C LEU A 177 1.37 -18.41 -2.52
N GLU A 178 0.11 -18.65 -2.90
CA GLU A 178 -0.35 -19.91 -3.49
C GLU A 178 0.41 -20.23 -4.80
N GLU A 179 0.59 -19.24 -5.68
CA GLU A 179 1.38 -19.39 -6.91
C GLU A 179 2.85 -19.75 -6.63
N ALA A 180 3.37 -19.41 -5.45
CA ALA A 180 4.72 -19.78 -5.01
C ALA A 180 4.78 -21.15 -4.32
N GLY A 181 3.67 -21.89 -4.26
CA GLY A 181 3.58 -23.19 -3.61
C GLY A 181 3.49 -23.11 -2.08
N ILE A 182 3.17 -21.92 -1.53
CA ILE A 182 2.98 -21.73 -0.09
C ILE A 182 1.53 -22.01 0.24
N ASP A 183 1.30 -22.90 1.20
CA ASP A 183 -0.04 -23.13 1.71
C ASP A 183 -0.52 -21.92 2.53
N VAL A 184 -1.69 -21.41 2.20
CA VAL A 184 -2.27 -20.23 2.82
C VAL A 184 -3.45 -20.62 3.69
N GLU A 185 -3.38 -20.24 4.95
CA GLU A 185 -4.51 -20.29 5.86
C GLU A 185 -5.25 -18.95 5.81
N ALA A 186 -6.34 -18.92 5.03
CA ALA A 186 -7.28 -17.81 5.01
C ALA A 186 -8.32 -18.04 6.10
N GLY A 187 -7.97 -17.70 7.35
CA GLY A 187 -8.82 -17.99 8.50
C GLY A 187 -10.22 -17.36 8.42
N VAL A 188 -11.25 -18.16 8.74
CA VAL A 188 -12.66 -17.75 8.80
C VAL A 188 -12.91 -16.95 10.09
N TYR A 189 -12.32 -15.77 10.20
CA TYR A 189 -12.40 -14.92 11.41
C TYR A 189 -13.20 -13.63 11.21
N ASP A 190 -13.83 -13.46 10.05
CA ASP A 190 -14.58 -12.25 9.71
C ASP A 190 -15.83 -12.08 10.60
N SER A 191 -16.33 -13.17 11.22
CA SER A 191 -17.57 -13.19 12.01
C SER A 191 -17.42 -13.64 13.47
N VAL A 192 -16.20 -13.78 13.99
CA VAL A 192 -15.96 -14.25 15.36
C VAL A 192 -16.25 -13.14 16.37
N LYS A 193 -17.05 -13.44 17.40
CA LYS A 193 -17.54 -12.46 18.39
C LYS A 193 -16.54 -12.14 19.50
N CYS A 194 -15.46 -12.92 19.63
CA CYS A 194 -14.40 -12.71 20.63
C CYS A 194 -14.91 -12.83 22.09
N SER A 195 -15.87 -13.72 22.33
CA SER A 195 -16.36 -14.12 23.65
C SER A 195 -15.38 -15.06 24.37
N GLU A 196 -15.56 -15.30 25.68
CA GLU A 196 -14.71 -16.24 26.46
C GLU A 196 -14.64 -17.63 25.81
N ARG A 197 -15.77 -18.12 25.31
CA ARG A 197 -15.85 -19.39 24.59
C ARG A 197 -15.10 -19.38 23.26
N ASP A 198 -15.16 -18.27 22.52
CA ASP A 198 -14.42 -18.14 21.25
C ASP A 198 -12.89 -18.25 21.50
N TRP A 199 -12.41 -17.81 22.67
CA TRP A 199 -10.99 -17.94 23.03
C TRP A 199 -10.58 -19.35 23.43
N GLU A 200 -11.45 -20.08 24.12
CA GLU A 200 -11.24 -21.52 24.41
C GLU A 200 -11.18 -22.31 23.11
N GLU A 201 -12.13 -22.09 22.20
CA GLU A 201 -12.17 -22.73 20.88
C GLU A 201 -10.97 -22.34 20.01
N MET A 202 -10.50 -21.08 20.09
CA MET A 202 -9.33 -20.63 19.33
C MET A 202 -8.01 -21.26 19.82
N ASP A 203 -7.87 -21.53 21.13
CA ASP A 203 -6.72 -22.26 21.66
C ASP A 203 -6.73 -23.72 21.15
N GLU A 204 -7.91 -24.32 21.01
CA GLU A 204 -8.08 -25.65 20.39
C GLU A 204 -7.81 -25.66 18.87
N TRP A 205 -8.16 -24.58 18.16
CA TRP A 205 -7.98 -24.47 16.69
C TRP A 205 -6.63 -23.96 16.24
N SER A 206 -5.85 -23.40 17.17
CA SER A 206 -4.55 -22.83 16.84
C SER A 206 -3.57 -23.90 16.38
N ASP A 207 -3.41 -24.00 15.06
CA ASP A 207 -2.56 -24.98 14.40
C ASP A 207 -1.08 -24.72 14.76
N GLU A 208 -0.40 -25.73 15.30
CA GLU A 208 1.05 -25.68 15.56
C GLU A 208 1.87 -25.63 14.26
N ASN A 209 1.24 -25.85 13.10
CA ASN A 209 1.87 -25.86 11.79
C ASN A 209 1.95 -24.48 11.11
N VAL A 210 1.47 -23.39 11.73
CA VAL A 210 1.65 -22.04 11.15
C VAL A 210 3.13 -21.64 11.22
N GLY A 211 3.79 -21.62 10.07
CA GLY A 211 5.21 -21.25 9.96
C GLY A 211 5.45 -19.76 9.82
N ALA A 212 4.46 -19.02 9.32
CA ALA A 212 4.54 -17.58 9.16
C ALA A 212 3.17 -16.91 9.35
N VAL A 213 3.19 -15.72 9.92
CA VAL A 213 2.10 -14.75 9.91
C VAL A 213 2.50 -13.61 8.97
N VAL A 214 1.72 -13.43 7.91
CA VAL A 214 1.90 -12.37 6.92
C VAL A 214 0.85 -11.30 7.13
N VAL A 215 1.29 -10.04 7.23
CA VAL A 215 0.38 -8.90 7.40
C VAL A 215 0.56 -7.91 6.26
N GLY A 216 -0.51 -7.74 5.48
CA GLY A 216 -0.68 -6.74 4.45
C GLY A 216 -1.92 -5.88 4.69
N SER A 217 -2.39 -5.20 3.63
CA SER A 217 -3.66 -4.47 3.70
C SER A 217 -4.83 -5.44 3.67
N ASP A 218 -5.79 -5.28 4.58
CA ASP A 218 -6.99 -6.10 4.74
C ASP A 218 -8.17 -5.19 5.11
N SER A 219 -9.12 -5.00 4.19
CA SER A 219 -10.32 -4.20 4.40
C SER A 219 -11.32 -4.85 5.38
N LYS A 220 -11.16 -6.14 5.66
CA LYS A 220 -11.97 -6.95 6.57
C LYS A 220 -11.19 -7.32 7.83
N PHE A 221 -10.25 -6.47 8.25
CA PHE A 221 -9.48 -6.68 9.47
C PHE A 221 -10.41 -6.72 10.71
N THR A 222 -10.32 -7.79 11.50
CA THR A 222 -11.11 -7.99 12.73
C THR A 222 -10.21 -8.21 13.95
N PHE A 223 -10.77 -8.04 15.15
CA PHE A 223 -10.05 -8.35 16.38
C PHE A 223 -9.67 -9.84 16.47
N ALA A 224 -10.50 -10.73 15.93
CA ALA A 224 -10.19 -12.16 15.89
C ALA A 224 -8.95 -12.47 15.04
N LYS A 225 -8.83 -11.85 13.86
CA LYS A 225 -7.61 -11.96 13.02
C LYS A 225 -6.37 -11.46 13.76
N LEU A 226 -6.48 -10.32 14.44
CA LEU A 226 -5.41 -9.75 15.26
C LEU A 226 -4.97 -10.71 16.39
N ALA A 227 -5.94 -11.26 17.12
CA ALA A 227 -5.67 -12.17 18.23
C ALA A 227 -4.99 -13.47 17.76
N TYR A 228 -5.50 -14.06 16.68
CA TYR A 228 -4.91 -15.26 16.09
C TYR A 228 -3.48 -15.02 15.58
N ALA A 229 -3.26 -13.95 14.81
CA ALA A 229 -1.92 -13.55 14.38
C ALA A 229 -0.97 -13.39 15.57
N SER A 230 -1.43 -12.72 16.64
CA SER A 230 -0.62 -12.52 17.83
C SER A 230 -0.22 -13.84 18.49
N LEU A 231 -1.18 -14.75 18.66
CA LEU A 231 -0.94 -16.07 19.26
C LEU A 231 0.07 -16.88 18.44
N GLN A 232 -0.10 -16.93 17.11
CA GLN A 232 0.81 -17.68 16.23
C GLN A 232 2.24 -17.13 16.26
N ILE A 233 2.39 -15.79 16.28
CA ILE A 233 3.71 -15.15 16.44
C ILE A 233 4.33 -15.45 17.81
N GLN A 234 3.53 -15.50 18.88
CA GLN A 234 4.00 -15.87 20.22
C GLN A 234 4.46 -17.34 20.28
N ARG A 235 3.80 -18.23 19.53
CA ARG A 235 4.15 -19.65 19.40
C ARG A 235 5.34 -19.93 18.47
N GLY A 236 5.82 -18.92 17.74
CA GLY A 236 7.08 -19.00 17.00
C GLY A 236 6.95 -18.89 15.48
N ALA A 237 5.76 -18.61 14.96
CA ALA A 237 5.60 -18.25 13.55
C ALA A 237 6.42 -17.00 13.21
N MET A 238 7.02 -16.98 12.00
CA MET A 238 7.72 -15.79 11.50
C MET A 238 6.73 -14.64 11.32
N PHE A 239 7.08 -13.43 11.77
CA PHE A 239 6.23 -12.25 11.54
C PHE A 239 6.74 -11.49 10.31
N VAL A 240 5.97 -11.47 9.23
CA VAL A 240 6.33 -10.85 7.96
C VAL A 240 5.32 -9.77 7.58
N ALA A 241 5.80 -8.59 7.18
CA ALA A 241 4.96 -7.49 6.73
C ALA A 241 5.14 -7.23 5.23
N THR A 242 4.06 -6.92 4.51
CA THR A 242 4.17 -6.59 3.08
C THR A 242 4.77 -5.21 2.89
N ASN A 243 4.32 -4.18 3.62
CA ASN A 243 4.85 -2.82 3.57
C ASN A 243 4.52 -2.02 4.86
N PRO A 244 5.23 -0.93 5.16
CA PRO A 244 4.98 -0.09 6.33
C PRO A 244 4.00 1.06 6.07
N ASP A 245 3.31 1.12 4.92
CA ASP A 245 2.53 2.29 4.55
C ASP A 245 1.37 2.53 5.51
N ALA A 246 1.30 3.74 6.06
CA ALA A 246 0.26 4.13 7.01
C ALA A 246 -1.13 4.11 6.37
N GLY A 247 -1.23 4.38 5.07
CA GLY A 247 -2.48 4.48 4.35
C GLY A 247 -2.40 5.22 3.03
N ASP A 248 -3.53 5.19 2.32
CA ASP A 248 -3.70 5.88 1.04
C ASP A 248 -4.76 6.98 1.14
N LEU A 249 -4.56 8.06 0.39
CA LEU A 249 -5.54 9.13 0.26
C LEU A 249 -6.65 8.71 -0.69
N VAL A 250 -7.69 8.07 -0.16
CA VAL A 250 -8.90 7.70 -0.91
C VAL A 250 -10.00 8.73 -0.62
N GLY A 251 -10.43 9.47 -1.64
CA GLY A 251 -11.47 10.49 -1.49
C GLY A 251 -11.05 11.65 -0.57
N PRO A 252 -11.81 12.00 0.49
CA PRO A 252 -11.54 13.18 1.33
C PRO A 252 -10.53 12.93 2.47
N GLY A 253 -10.03 11.72 2.67
CA GLY A 253 -9.24 11.38 3.85
C GLY A 253 -8.24 10.25 3.63
N LEU A 254 -7.42 10.02 4.66
CA LEU A 254 -6.46 8.93 4.72
C LEU A 254 -7.17 7.66 5.20
N TYR A 255 -7.12 6.61 4.40
CA TYR A 255 -7.63 5.29 4.75
C TYR A 255 -6.48 4.40 5.24
N PRO A 256 -6.66 3.57 6.28
CA PRO A 256 -5.57 2.75 6.82
C PRO A 256 -4.97 1.82 5.78
N GLY A 257 -3.64 1.75 5.76
CA GLY A 257 -2.85 0.83 4.94
C GLY A 257 -2.29 -0.34 5.75
N ALA A 258 -1.47 -1.17 5.11
CA ALA A 258 -0.87 -2.35 5.73
C ALA A 258 -0.09 -1.99 7.01
N GLY A 259 0.63 -0.87 7.03
CA GLY A 259 1.41 -0.42 8.18
C GLY A 259 0.58 -0.20 9.45
N ALA A 260 -0.68 0.22 9.31
CA ALA A 260 -1.58 0.35 10.46
C ALA A 260 -1.89 -1.02 11.10
N LEU A 261 -2.16 -2.02 10.27
CA LEU A 261 -2.47 -3.39 10.68
C LEU A 261 -1.21 -4.08 11.25
N VAL A 262 -0.06 -3.89 10.60
CA VAL A 262 1.24 -4.37 11.08
C VAL A 262 1.53 -3.84 12.48
N ASN A 263 1.31 -2.55 12.73
CA ASN A 263 1.51 -1.96 14.06
C ASN A 263 0.53 -2.50 15.11
N ALA A 264 -0.72 -2.80 14.74
CA ALA A 264 -1.68 -3.44 15.63
C ALA A 264 -1.18 -4.83 16.05
N VAL A 265 -0.78 -5.66 15.08
CA VAL A 265 -0.23 -7.00 15.33
C VAL A 265 1.05 -6.93 16.16
N ALA A 266 1.97 -6.03 15.81
CA ALA A 266 3.23 -5.86 16.53
C ALA A 266 3.02 -5.46 18.00
N THR A 267 2.04 -4.60 18.25
CA THR A 267 1.65 -4.20 19.61
C THR A 267 1.05 -5.39 20.36
N ALA A 268 0.16 -6.15 19.72
CA ALA A 268 -0.54 -7.27 20.36
C ALA A 268 0.41 -8.44 20.69
N CYS A 269 1.41 -8.72 19.85
CA CYS A 269 2.33 -9.84 20.03
C CYS A 269 3.64 -9.46 20.75
N GLY A 270 3.91 -8.16 20.91
CA GLY A 270 5.13 -7.65 21.53
C GLY A 270 6.40 -7.84 20.67
N LYS A 271 6.26 -8.15 19.37
CA LYS A 271 7.36 -8.35 18.43
C LYS A 271 7.19 -7.46 17.19
N GLN A 272 8.30 -7.00 16.62
CA GLN A 272 8.29 -6.32 15.32
C GLN A 272 8.39 -7.35 14.19
N PRO A 273 7.92 -7.04 12.97
CA PRO A 273 8.10 -7.94 11.83
C PRO A 273 9.59 -8.16 11.57
N GLU A 274 9.96 -9.39 11.20
CA GLU A 274 11.31 -9.76 10.78
C GLU A 274 11.75 -8.98 9.54
N ILE A 275 10.79 -8.66 8.67
CA ILE A 275 11.03 -7.92 7.44
C ILE A 275 9.76 -7.19 6.97
N TYR A 276 9.97 -6.03 6.35
CA TYR A 276 9.03 -5.44 5.39
C TYR A 276 9.49 -5.84 3.98
N CYS A 277 8.70 -6.65 3.28
CA CYS A 277 9.10 -7.16 1.96
C CYS A 277 9.04 -6.09 0.85
N GLY A 278 8.20 -5.07 1.06
CA GLY A 278 8.05 -3.89 0.23
C GLY A 278 9.05 -2.77 0.56
N LYS A 279 8.93 -1.66 -0.18
CA LYS A 279 9.67 -0.42 0.05
C LYS A 279 9.40 0.10 1.47
N PRO A 280 10.41 0.64 2.19
CA PRO A 280 11.73 1.05 1.73
C PRO A 280 12.82 -0.04 1.76
N SER A 281 12.49 -1.29 2.08
CA SER A 281 13.48 -2.39 2.06
C SER A 281 14.06 -2.60 0.66
N SER A 282 15.38 -2.82 0.55
CA SER A 282 16.06 -3.13 -0.72
C SER A 282 15.65 -4.47 -1.32
N PHE A 283 14.87 -5.28 -0.60
CA PHE A 283 14.58 -6.65 -0.98
C PHE A 283 14.00 -6.81 -2.40
N MET A 284 13.08 -5.94 -2.83
CA MET A 284 12.57 -5.99 -4.21
C MET A 284 13.64 -5.63 -5.26
N LEU A 285 14.64 -4.79 -4.95
CA LEU A 285 15.78 -4.54 -5.85
C LEU A 285 16.71 -5.75 -5.91
N GLU A 286 16.88 -6.47 -4.81
CA GLU A 286 17.64 -7.73 -4.77
C GLU A 286 16.94 -8.80 -5.64
N LEU A 287 15.61 -8.94 -5.51
CA LEU A 287 14.83 -9.82 -6.39
C LEU A 287 14.93 -9.42 -7.86
N LEU A 288 14.87 -8.12 -8.18
CA LEU A 288 15.06 -7.62 -9.54
C LEU A 288 16.45 -7.94 -10.07
N LYS A 289 17.50 -7.74 -9.25
CA LYS A 289 18.88 -8.09 -9.60
C LYS A 289 19.00 -9.58 -9.90
N ASP A 290 18.40 -10.44 -9.09
CA ASP A 290 18.53 -11.88 -9.22
C ASP A 290 17.68 -12.46 -10.36
N HIS A 291 16.42 -12.04 -10.48
CA HIS A 291 15.50 -12.56 -11.49
C HIS A 291 15.71 -11.93 -12.87
N ALA A 292 16.06 -10.64 -12.91
CA ALA A 292 16.13 -9.88 -14.15
C ALA A 292 17.58 -9.49 -14.51
N ASN A 293 18.60 -9.83 -13.71
CA ASN A 293 20.00 -9.52 -13.99
C ASN A 293 20.22 -8.02 -14.30
N ILE A 294 19.71 -7.15 -13.42
CA ILE A 294 19.91 -5.70 -13.51
C ILE A 294 21.15 -5.26 -12.73
N ASP A 295 21.86 -4.26 -13.24
CA ASP A 295 22.97 -3.61 -12.54
C ASP A 295 22.44 -2.39 -11.77
N LEU A 296 22.41 -2.47 -10.44
CA LEU A 296 21.93 -1.40 -9.57
C LEU A 296 22.78 -0.12 -9.72
N SER A 297 24.09 -0.25 -10.01
CA SER A 297 24.97 0.90 -10.27
C SER A 297 24.68 1.62 -11.59
N ARG A 298 23.78 1.06 -12.41
CA ARG A 298 23.23 1.62 -13.65
C ARG A 298 21.70 1.64 -13.65
N THR A 299 21.09 1.68 -12.47
CA THR A 299 19.63 1.70 -12.30
C THR A 299 19.16 3.04 -11.73
N LEU A 300 18.10 3.58 -12.32
CA LEU A 300 17.36 4.74 -11.84
C LEU A 300 16.08 4.28 -11.14
N VAL A 301 15.89 4.66 -9.88
CA VAL A 301 14.63 4.45 -9.14
C VAL A 301 13.82 5.74 -9.15
N ILE A 302 12.55 5.66 -9.53
CA ILE A 302 11.65 6.81 -9.67
C ILE A 302 10.42 6.57 -8.80
N GLY A 303 10.08 7.54 -7.97
CA GLY A 303 8.91 7.48 -7.09
C GLY A 303 8.44 8.84 -6.63
N ASP A 304 7.35 8.86 -5.89
CA ASP A 304 6.69 10.08 -5.40
C ASP A 304 6.84 10.27 -3.88
N ARG A 305 7.49 9.32 -3.19
CA ARG A 305 7.67 9.33 -1.72
C ARG A 305 9.13 9.24 -1.29
N LEU A 306 9.52 10.14 -0.38
CA LEU A 306 10.87 10.15 0.22
C LEU A 306 11.12 8.94 1.12
N ASP A 307 10.14 8.59 1.95
CA ASP A 307 10.21 7.56 3.00
C ASP A 307 10.09 6.13 2.46
N THR A 308 9.55 5.96 1.25
CA THR A 308 9.45 4.66 0.56
C THR A 308 10.35 4.57 -0.66
N ASP A 309 10.10 5.33 -1.72
CA ASP A 309 10.74 5.09 -3.03
C ASP A 309 12.17 5.58 -3.10
N ILE A 310 12.42 6.78 -2.57
CA ILE A 310 13.78 7.32 -2.51
C ILE A 310 14.60 6.50 -1.53
N ALA A 311 14.06 6.24 -0.34
CA ALA A 311 14.68 5.34 0.62
C ALA A 311 14.97 3.94 0.05
N PHE A 312 14.04 3.38 -0.75
CA PHE A 312 14.20 2.11 -1.46
C PHE A 312 15.38 2.13 -2.43
N GLY A 313 15.47 3.14 -3.29
CA GLY A 313 16.58 3.28 -4.22
C GLY A 313 17.92 3.49 -3.51
N LYS A 314 17.95 4.28 -2.43
CA LYS A 314 19.16 4.47 -1.62
C LYS A 314 19.57 3.18 -0.91
N ALA A 315 18.64 2.45 -0.32
CA ALA A 315 18.91 1.18 0.37
C ALA A 315 19.50 0.13 -0.58
N GLY A 316 19.02 0.07 -1.82
CA GLY A 316 19.56 -0.83 -2.85
C GLY A 316 20.82 -0.31 -3.56
N ASN A 317 21.36 0.84 -3.19
CA ASN A 317 22.49 1.50 -3.88
C ASN A 317 22.23 1.68 -5.39
N ALA A 318 21.01 2.08 -5.75
CA ALA A 318 20.70 2.48 -7.12
C ALA A 318 21.61 3.64 -7.55
N ALA A 319 21.95 3.68 -8.85
CA ALA A 319 22.79 4.72 -9.44
C ALA A 319 22.26 6.12 -9.18
N LEU A 320 20.93 6.26 -9.31
CA LEU A 320 20.20 7.50 -9.12
C LEU A 320 18.81 7.23 -8.54
N THR A 321 18.32 8.19 -7.76
CA THR A 321 16.92 8.28 -7.37
C THR A 321 16.30 9.59 -7.88
N ALA A 322 15.08 9.52 -8.41
CA ALA A 322 14.33 10.68 -8.86
C ALA A 322 12.96 10.75 -8.18
N LEU A 323 12.68 11.88 -7.54
CA LEU A 323 11.38 12.19 -6.95
C LEU A 323 10.51 12.92 -7.98
N VAL A 324 9.31 12.40 -8.26
CA VAL A 324 8.27 13.11 -9.02
C VAL A 324 7.30 13.81 -8.08
N LEU A 325 6.82 15.00 -8.48
CA LEU A 325 5.88 15.81 -7.67
C LEU A 325 4.41 15.62 -8.09
N THR A 326 4.10 14.48 -8.69
CA THR A 326 2.74 14.11 -9.09
C THR A 326 1.98 13.37 -7.99
N GLY A 327 2.64 12.80 -6.98
CA GLY A 327 2.03 11.99 -5.95
C GLY A 327 1.97 12.62 -4.56
N VAL A 328 2.41 11.88 -3.53
CA VAL A 328 2.24 12.21 -2.10
C VAL A 328 3.17 13.32 -1.64
N THR A 329 4.47 13.27 -1.99
CA THR A 329 5.43 14.27 -1.49
C THR A 329 5.18 15.62 -2.17
N GLU A 330 4.93 16.65 -1.37
CA GLU A 330 4.89 18.03 -1.84
C GLU A 330 6.27 18.69 -1.74
N ILE A 331 6.47 19.78 -2.48
CA ILE A 331 7.77 20.49 -2.45
C ILE A 331 8.09 21.05 -1.05
N ASP A 332 7.07 21.39 -0.27
CA ASP A 332 7.24 21.89 1.09
C ASP A 332 7.80 20.81 2.02
N ASP A 333 7.44 19.53 1.80
CA ASP A 333 8.02 18.40 2.52
C ASP A 333 9.52 18.26 2.19
N VAL A 334 9.87 18.40 0.91
CA VAL A 334 11.27 18.38 0.47
C VAL A 334 12.06 19.54 1.07
N ASN A 335 11.48 20.74 1.11
CA ASN A 335 12.08 21.93 1.73
C ASN A 335 12.37 21.68 3.22
N ALA A 336 11.38 21.19 3.97
CA ALA A 336 11.54 20.85 5.37
C ALA A 336 12.64 19.77 5.58
N TRP A 337 12.70 18.78 4.68
CA TRP A 337 13.72 17.74 4.74
C TRP A 337 15.13 18.27 4.44
N ALA A 338 15.26 19.16 3.46
CA ALA A 338 16.54 19.75 3.09
C ALA A 338 17.09 20.70 4.17
N GLU A 339 16.23 21.47 4.82
CA GLU A 339 16.63 22.27 5.99
C GLU A 339 17.21 21.38 7.09
N ARG A 340 16.57 20.23 7.34
CA ARG A 340 17.08 19.24 8.29
C ARG A 340 18.42 18.66 7.84
N ALA A 341 18.56 18.36 6.55
CA ALA A 341 19.78 17.83 5.94
C ALA A 341 21.01 18.75 6.07
N GLU A 342 20.83 20.06 6.28
CA GLU A 342 21.97 20.97 6.53
C GLU A 342 22.71 20.63 7.83
N THR A 343 22.04 19.98 8.78
CA THR A 343 22.59 19.67 10.11
C THR A 343 22.57 18.17 10.45
N ASP A 344 21.84 17.35 9.69
CA ASP A 344 21.70 15.91 9.89
C ASP A 344 22.19 15.12 8.66
N PRO A 345 23.36 14.46 8.75
CA PRO A 345 23.90 13.65 7.65
C PRO A 345 22.97 12.51 7.22
N ALA A 346 22.16 11.95 8.12
CA ALA A 346 21.20 10.90 7.77
C ALA A 346 20.05 11.47 6.93
N ALA A 347 19.56 12.67 7.28
CA ALA A 347 18.58 13.38 6.47
C ALA A 347 19.15 13.78 5.09
N ALA A 348 20.42 14.18 5.03
CA ALA A 348 21.10 14.48 3.76
C ALA A 348 21.24 13.26 2.85
N ALA A 349 21.55 12.08 3.41
CA ALA A 349 21.64 10.84 2.66
C ALA A 349 20.27 10.34 2.12
N ALA A 350 19.17 10.76 2.77
CA ALA A 350 17.81 10.41 2.39
C ALA A 350 17.22 11.31 1.29
N LEU A 351 17.89 12.40 0.90
CA LEU A 351 17.42 13.25 -0.20
C LEU A 351 17.54 12.54 -1.55
N PRO A 352 16.61 12.84 -2.50
CA PRO A 352 16.68 12.29 -3.85
C PRO A 352 17.87 12.89 -4.61
N ASP A 353 18.40 12.16 -5.59
CA ASP A 353 19.44 12.71 -6.47
C ASP A 353 18.87 13.75 -7.44
N ARG A 354 17.60 13.61 -7.80
CA ARG A 354 16.88 14.48 -8.73
C ARG A 354 15.44 14.70 -8.28
N ILE A 355 14.92 15.90 -8.54
CA ILE A 355 13.51 16.24 -8.36
C ILE A 355 12.98 16.72 -9.71
N VAL A 356 11.88 16.13 -10.16
CA VAL A 356 11.20 16.42 -11.43
C VAL A 356 9.72 16.65 -11.16
N GLY A 357 9.05 17.48 -11.97
CA GLY A 357 7.62 17.70 -11.76
C GLY A 357 6.78 16.47 -12.11
N SER A 358 7.18 15.70 -13.13
CA SER A 358 6.49 14.48 -13.56
C SER A 358 7.42 13.50 -14.28
N LEU A 359 6.94 12.28 -14.55
CA LEU A 359 7.63 11.30 -15.37
C LEU A 359 7.84 11.78 -16.82
N ALA A 360 6.94 12.62 -17.35
CA ALA A 360 7.06 13.21 -18.67
C ALA A 360 8.24 14.19 -18.75
N GLU A 361 8.33 15.12 -17.80
CA GLU A 361 9.43 16.10 -17.73
C GLU A 361 10.78 15.42 -17.51
N LEU A 362 10.82 14.33 -16.73
CA LEU A 362 12.03 13.51 -16.57
C LEU A 362 12.57 13.02 -17.92
N CYS A 363 11.70 12.70 -18.87
CA CYS A 363 12.05 12.24 -20.21
C CYS A 363 12.22 13.38 -21.24
N GLY A 364 12.15 14.64 -20.80
CA GLY A 364 12.18 15.82 -21.66
C GLY A 364 10.91 16.02 -22.50
N LEU A 365 9.78 15.49 -22.04
CA LEU A 365 8.48 15.63 -22.69
C LEU A 365 7.68 16.76 -22.04
N GLU A 366 6.81 17.38 -22.83
CA GLU A 366 5.89 18.40 -22.32
C GLU A 366 4.89 17.77 -21.35
N PHE A 367 4.73 18.38 -20.18
CA PHE A 367 3.75 17.97 -19.20
C PHE A 367 2.61 18.99 -19.11
N ASN A 368 1.40 18.53 -19.36
CA ASN A 368 0.20 19.33 -19.22
C ASN A 368 -0.73 18.73 -18.13
N PRO A 369 -0.81 19.32 -16.92
CA PRO A 369 -1.65 18.79 -15.85
C PRO A 369 -3.16 18.82 -16.15
N ASP A 370 -3.59 19.61 -17.14
CA ASP A 370 -4.99 19.71 -17.56
C ASP A 370 -5.34 18.76 -18.73
N GLU A 371 -4.38 17.93 -19.18
CA GLU A 371 -4.62 16.93 -20.20
C GLU A 371 -5.67 15.89 -19.73
N LEU A 372 -6.60 15.55 -20.63
CA LEU A 372 -7.56 14.48 -20.40
C LEU A 372 -6.90 13.15 -20.69
N CYS A 373 -6.51 12.43 -19.64
CA CYS A 373 -5.87 11.13 -19.76
C CYS A 373 -6.86 9.97 -19.66
N PRO A 374 -6.55 8.83 -20.32
CA PRO A 374 -7.35 7.61 -20.23
C PRO A 374 -7.59 7.15 -18.80
N SER A 375 -8.82 6.68 -18.55
CA SER A 375 -9.21 5.97 -17.33
C SER A 375 -9.67 4.54 -17.67
N LEU A 376 -9.54 3.58 -16.76
CA LEU A 376 -10.09 2.23 -16.98
C LEU A 376 -11.58 2.24 -17.30
N HIS A 377 -12.35 3.17 -16.72
CA HIS A 377 -13.77 3.35 -17.02
C HIS A 377 -14.07 3.84 -18.46
N ASP A 378 -13.07 4.30 -19.21
CA ASP A 378 -13.23 4.77 -20.59
C ASP A 378 -13.06 3.64 -21.62
N SER A 379 -12.63 2.44 -21.21
CA SER A 379 -12.44 1.27 -22.07
C SER A 379 -13.53 0.22 -21.82
N ASP A 380 -14.13 -0.34 -22.87
CA ASP A 380 -15.02 -1.52 -22.79
C ASP A 380 -14.29 -2.82 -22.38
N ALA A 381 -13.04 -2.72 -21.90
CA ALA A 381 -12.24 -3.86 -21.50
C ALA A 381 -12.71 -4.39 -20.14
N ASP A 382 -13.06 -5.68 -20.08
CA ASP A 382 -13.48 -6.43 -18.87
C ASP A 382 -12.41 -6.50 -17.75
N VAL A 383 -11.32 -5.72 -17.84
CA VAL A 383 -10.27 -5.62 -16.80
C VAL A 383 -10.82 -5.00 -15.50
N ALA A 384 -11.96 -4.31 -15.58
CA ALA A 384 -12.58 -3.59 -14.47
C ALA A 384 -13.99 -4.11 -14.10
N ARG A 385 -14.20 -5.43 -14.02
CA ARG A 385 -15.39 -6.00 -13.36
C ARG A 385 -15.13 -6.74 -12.05
N ASP A 386 -13.95 -6.55 -11.47
CA ASP A 386 -13.72 -6.71 -10.02
C ASP A 386 -13.95 -5.35 -9.29
N GLU A 387 -14.93 -4.57 -9.75
CA GLU A 387 -15.36 -3.29 -9.16
C GLU A 387 -16.08 -3.42 -7.80
N ASP A 388 -16.03 -4.59 -7.16
CA ASP A 388 -16.84 -4.89 -5.97
C ASP A 388 -16.09 -4.87 -4.62
N ASP A 389 -14.85 -4.36 -4.53
CA ASP A 389 -14.04 -4.50 -3.29
C ASP A 389 -13.65 -3.22 -2.54
N MET A 390 -14.01 -2.01 -3.01
CA MET A 390 -13.80 -0.77 -2.24
C MET A 390 -15.03 0.13 -2.13
N LEU A 391 -16.11 -0.13 -2.90
CA LEU A 391 -17.29 0.75 -2.95
C LEU A 391 -18.65 0.05 -2.71
N ARG A 392 -18.70 -1.26 -2.47
CA ARG A 392 -19.90 -1.93 -1.93
C ARG A 392 -19.72 -2.28 -0.44
N ALA A 393 -19.60 -1.25 0.39
CA ALA A 393 -19.78 -1.36 1.85
C ALA A 393 -21.02 -0.60 2.35
N PHE A 394 -22.04 -0.47 1.50
CA PHE A 394 -23.38 -0.07 1.93
C PHE A 394 -24.43 -0.94 1.22
N PRO A 395 -24.89 -2.05 1.82
CA PRO A 395 -26.22 -2.53 1.50
C PRO A 395 -27.21 -1.53 2.10
N ALA A 396 -27.73 -0.63 1.27
CA ALA A 396 -29.02 -0.02 1.53
C ALA A 396 -30.07 -0.95 0.91
N GLU A 397 -30.44 -2.01 1.62
CA GLU A 397 -31.66 -2.76 1.36
C GLU A 397 -32.41 -2.95 2.68
N ASP A 398 -33.47 -2.14 2.83
CA ASP A 398 -34.76 -2.47 3.44
C ASP A 398 -34.73 -3.40 4.67
N ALA A 399 -34.20 -2.89 5.78
CA ALA A 399 -34.69 -3.30 7.09
C ALA A 399 -35.91 -2.45 7.43
N GLU A 400 -37.10 -3.06 7.34
CA GLU A 400 -38.31 -2.54 7.98
C GLU A 400 -37.98 -2.06 9.39
N THR A 401 -38.28 -0.80 9.68
CA THR A 401 -38.26 -0.28 11.05
C THR A 401 -39.18 -1.13 11.91
N PRO A 402 -38.71 -1.77 13.00
CA PRO A 402 -39.63 -2.23 14.02
C PRO A 402 -40.18 -0.99 14.71
N GLU A 403 -41.43 -0.66 14.40
CA GLU A 403 -42.29 0.10 15.28
C GLU A 403 -42.33 -0.61 16.65
N ASP A 404 -42.54 0.18 17.71
CA ASP A 404 -42.79 -0.22 19.10
C ASP A 404 -41.57 -0.54 19.99
N PHE A 405 -41.04 0.52 20.61
CA PHE A 405 -40.50 0.44 21.97
C PHE A 405 -41.68 0.55 22.95
N PRO A 406 -42.04 -0.49 23.72
CA PRO A 406 -42.90 -0.33 24.88
C PRO A 406 -42.07 0.27 26.02
N LEU A 407 -42.45 1.48 26.43
CA LEU A 407 -42.09 2.04 27.71
C LEU A 407 -42.93 1.31 28.77
N ASP A 408 -42.33 0.38 29.50
CA ASP A 408 -42.89 -0.06 30.77
C ASP A 408 -42.01 0.43 31.92
N GLU A 409 -42.67 1.28 32.70
CA GLU A 409 -42.37 1.64 34.07
C GLU A 409 -42.19 0.37 34.92
N ASP A 410 -41.21 0.41 35.83
CA ASP A 410 -41.36 0.16 37.27
C ASP A 410 -40.13 -0.59 37.82
N TYR A 411 -39.30 0.10 38.60
CA TYR A 411 -38.71 -0.41 39.84
C TYR A 411 -38.18 0.79 40.62
N GLY A 412 -38.89 1.06 41.72
CA GLY A 412 -38.72 2.22 42.57
C GLY A 412 -37.48 2.23 43.46
N ASP A 413 -37.42 3.35 44.17
CA ASP A 413 -36.49 3.75 45.22
C ASP A 413 -36.04 2.63 46.17
N ASP A 414 -34.76 2.64 46.53
CA ASP A 414 -34.38 2.94 47.93
C ASP A 414 -32.87 3.24 48.04
N ASP A 415 -32.61 4.48 48.43
CA ASP A 415 -31.63 4.96 49.42
C ASP A 415 -30.11 4.62 49.34
N ASP A 416 -29.38 5.69 49.00
CA ASP A 416 -28.44 6.38 49.90
C ASP A 416 -27.15 5.64 50.33
N ALA A 417 -26.01 6.09 49.77
CA ALA A 417 -25.00 6.81 50.55
C ALA A 417 -23.68 6.96 49.77
N SER A 418 -23.27 8.21 49.64
CA SER A 418 -21.94 8.66 49.26
C SER A 418 -20.79 7.99 50.05
N ASN A 419 -19.74 7.51 49.36
CA ASN A 419 -18.36 7.80 49.78
C ASN A 419 -17.29 7.43 48.73
N LYS A 420 -16.59 8.47 48.27
CA LYS A 420 -15.13 8.59 48.06
C LYS A 420 -14.37 7.41 47.41
N PHE A 421 -13.97 7.61 46.16
CA PHE A 421 -12.87 6.90 45.52
C PHE A 421 -11.64 7.83 45.38
N SER A 422 -10.49 7.40 45.93
CA SER A 422 -9.11 7.60 45.44
C SER A 422 -8.10 7.05 46.49
N PRO A 423 -6.81 6.83 46.17
CA PRO A 423 -6.27 5.71 45.38
C PRO A 423 -5.06 5.01 46.06
N SER A 424 -4.77 3.74 45.75
CA SER A 424 -3.45 3.07 45.86
C SER A 424 -3.65 1.56 45.61
N GLY A 425 -2.73 0.78 45.07
CA GLY A 425 -1.35 1.00 44.66
C GLY A 425 -0.85 -0.26 43.95
N TYR A 426 0.15 -0.08 43.10
CA TYR A 426 0.94 -1.15 42.50
C TYR A 426 1.66 -1.96 43.60
N MET A 427 1.55 -3.28 43.53
CA MET A 427 2.65 -4.23 43.68
C MET A 427 2.46 -5.36 42.68
#